data_AF-A0A220MSC9-F1
#
_entry.id   AF-A0A220MSC9-F1
#
_cell.length_a   1.000
_cell.length_b   1.000
_cell.length_c   1.000
_cell.angle_alpha   90.00
_cell.angle_beta   90.00
_cell.angle_gamma   90.00
#
_symmetry.space_group_name_H-M   'P 1'
#
loop_
_entity.id
_entity.type
_entity.pdbx_description
1 polymer ?
#
loop_
_entity_poly.entity_id
_entity_poly.type
_entity_poly.pdbx_seq_one_letter_code
_entity_poly.pdbx_strand_id
1 'polypeptide(L)'
;MQIPIVNYSATDPEGNTFTFSEYLNGKQIRSFAGVAGQQYTVEISHDAWIRLDLDVQHQIKIVATDSAGISSERIYTFTRKETHIEFMLEYGNPDIKADFTLDGMPLRVLVTLERYLPEGSSIESVKVCNNYLDDVPTWEDCTNAVKVNRGYLFTNKNKTAPEWAINLWVTIDKGTAKERVLVNGYGGAFD
;
A
#
# COMPACT_ATOMS: atom_id res chain seq x y z
N MET A 1 0.48 -1.88 0.14
CA MET A 1 -0.63 -2.85 0.42
C MET A 1 -1.07 -3.51 -0.88
N GLN A 2 -1.13 -4.85 -0.96
CA GLN A 2 -1.40 -5.58 -2.20
C GLN A 2 -2.71 -6.38 -2.12
N ILE A 3 -3.64 -6.12 -3.04
CA ILE A 3 -4.87 -6.89 -3.23
C ILE A 3 -4.53 -8.17 -4.04
N PRO A 4 -5.08 -9.35 -3.70
CA PRO A 4 -4.82 -10.58 -4.45
C PRO A 4 -5.36 -10.47 -5.88
N ILE A 5 -4.59 -11.00 -6.83
CA ILE A 5 -4.97 -11.08 -8.24
C ILE A 5 -5.43 -12.50 -8.54
N VAL A 6 -6.69 -12.66 -8.98
CA VAL A 6 -7.25 -13.96 -9.37
C VAL A 6 -7.63 -13.90 -10.84
N ASN A 7 -6.91 -14.67 -11.67
CA ASN A 7 -7.19 -14.80 -13.10
C ASN A 7 -8.03 -16.05 -13.37
N TYR A 8 -8.99 -15.94 -14.29
CA TYR A 8 -9.89 -17.03 -14.63
C TYR A 8 -10.50 -16.88 -16.03
N SER A 9 -10.95 -18.00 -16.59
CA SER A 9 -11.69 -18.08 -17.85
C SER A 9 -12.67 -19.25 -17.79
N ALA A 10 -13.66 -19.26 -18.68
CA ALA A 10 -14.56 -20.38 -18.87
C ALA A 10 -14.83 -20.62 -20.37
N THR A 11 -15.19 -21.85 -20.70
CA THR A 11 -15.65 -22.28 -22.02
C THR A 11 -16.86 -23.18 -21.81
N ASP A 12 -17.85 -23.07 -22.68
CA ASP A 12 -19.03 -23.92 -22.69
C ASP A 12 -18.91 -24.95 -23.84
N PRO A 13 -18.90 -26.26 -23.57
CA PRO A 13 -18.75 -27.29 -24.61
C PRO A 13 -19.87 -27.28 -25.66
N GLU A 14 -21.08 -26.88 -25.27
CA GLU A 14 -22.26 -26.80 -26.13
C GLU A 14 -22.36 -25.47 -26.90
N GLY A 15 -21.45 -24.51 -26.62
CA GLY A 15 -21.42 -23.21 -27.27
C GLY A 15 -22.45 -22.21 -26.72
N ASN A 16 -23.02 -22.48 -25.55
CA ASN A 16 -23.95 -21.57 -24.89
C ASN A 16 -23.25 -20.28 -24.42
N THR A 17 -24.00 -19.18 -24.40
CA THR A 17 -23.57 -17.97 -23.70
C THR A 17 -23.66 -18.18 -22.20
N PHE A 18 -22.75 -17.57 -21.43
CA PHE A 18 -22.74 -17.68 -19.97
C PHE A 18 -22.49 -16.34 -19.30
N THR A 19 -22.91 -16.22 -18.05
CA THR A 19 -22.70 -15.06 -17.18
C THR A 19 -21.75 -15.43 -16.05
N PHE A 20 -20.78 -14.57 -15.78
CA PHE A 20 -19.99 -14.64 -14.56
C PHE A 20 -20.65 -13.86 -13.43
N SER A 21 -20.60 -14.42 -12.22
CA SER A 21 -20.94 -13.74 -10.98
C SER A 21 -19.80 -13.93 -9.98
N GLU A 22 -19.25 -12.82 -9.50
CA GLU A 22 -18.12 -12.80 -8.57
C GLU A 22 -18.58 -12.37 -7.19
N TYR A 23 -18.06 -13.05 -6.16
CA TYR A 23 -18.42 -12.81 -4.77
C TYR A 23 -17.17 -12.68 -3.90
N LEU A 24 -17.22 -11.76 -2.95
CA LEU A 24 -16.26 -11.62 -1.85
C LEU A 24 -16.99 -11.92 -0.53
N ASN A 25 -16.56 -12.97 0.17
CA ASN A 25 -17.20 -13.47 1.40
C ASN A 25 -18.73 -13.61 1.26
N GLY A 26 -19.18 -14.15 0.13
CA GLY A 26 -20.60 -14.37 -0.17
C GLY A 26 -21.38 -13.13 -0.67
N LYS A 27 -20.81 -11.93 -0.59
CA LYS A 27 -21.40 -10.72 -1.18
C LYS A 27 -21.03 -10.61 -2.66
N GLN A 28 -22.00 -10.49 -3.54
CA GLN A 28 -21.74 -10.29 -4.96
C GLN A 28 -21.07 -8.92 -5.19
N ILE A 29 -19.94 -8.92 -5.89
CA ILE A 29 -19.17 -7.71 -6.21
C ILE A 29 -19.21 -7.35 -7.69
N ARG A 30 -19.46 -8.32 -8.56
CA ARG A 30 -19.56 -8.10 -10.01
C ARG A 30 -20.43 -9.17 -10.68
N SER A 31 -21.06 -8.80 -11.80
CA SER A 31 -21.74 -9.74 -12.70
C SER A 31 -21.68 -9.22 -14.13
N PHE A 32 -21.37 -10.10 -15.09
CA PHE A 32 -21.22 -9.72 -16.49
C PHE A 32 -21.27 -10.94 -17.42
N ALA A 33 -21.62 -10.71 -18.69
CA ALA A 33 -21.58 -11.76 -19.71
C ALA A 33 -20.13 -12.16 -20.01
N GLY A 34 -19.84 -13.45 -19.96
CA GLY A 34 -18.52 -13.99 -20.26
C GLY A 34 -18.31 -14.23 -21.75
N VAL A 35 -17.06 -14.26 -22.16
CA VAL A 35 -16.63 -14.64 -23.52
C VAL A 35 -15.79 -15.91 -23.40
N ALA A 36 -16.13 -16.93 -24.20
CA ALA A 36 -15.47 -18.22 -24.16
C ALA A 36 -13.95 -18.10 -24.33
N GLY A 37 -13.19 -18.65 -23.39
CA GLY A 37 -11.73 -18.65 -23.40
C GLY A 37 -11.06 -17.31 -23.10
N GLN A 38 -11.80 -16.21 -22.97
CA GLN A 38 -11.23 -14.92 -22.56
C GLN A 38 -10.81 -14.97 -21.09
N GLN A 39 -9.63 -14.42 -20.80
CA GLN A 39 -9.14 -14.28 -19.43
C GLN A 39 -9.71 -13.02 -18.78
N TYR A 40 -10.14 -13.18 -17.55
CA TYR A 40 -10.65 -12.13 -16.67
C TYR A 40 -9.87 -12.12 -15.36
N THR A 41 -9.86 -10.98 -14.70
CA THR A 41 -9.27 -10.79 -13.37
C THR A 41 -10.35 -10.31 -12.42
N VAL A 42 -10.46 -10.92 -11.24
CA VAL A 42 -11.39 -10.44 -10.19
C VAL A 42 -10.94 -9.06 -9.71
N GLU A 43 -11.88 -8.11 -9.65
CA GLU A 43 -11.62 -6.75 -9.18
C GLU A 43 -12.20 -6.54 -7.78
N ILE A 44 -11.34 -6.46 -6.77
CA ILE A 44 -11.72 -6.05 -5.41
C ILE A 44 -11.38 -4.57 -5.25
N SER A 45 -12.37 -3.73 -4.93
CA SER A 45 -12.14 -2.31 -4.70
C SER A 45 -11.29 -2.08 -3.45
N HIS A 46 -10.55 -0.96 -3.41
CA HIS A 46 -9.73 -0.60 -2.25
C HIS A 46 -10.58 -0.52 -0.97
N ASP A 47 -11.76 0.11 -1.02
CA ASP A 47 -12.67 0.22 0.14
C ASP A 47 -13.14 -1.17 0.63
N ALA A 48 -13.51 -2.08 -0.28
CA ALA A 48 -13.89 -3.43 0.10
C ALA A 48 -12.71 -4.19 0.72
N TRP A 49 -11.50 -4.01 0.18
CA TRP A 49 -10.28 -4.65 0.67
C TRP A 49 -9.89 -4.20 2.08
N ILE A 50 -9.87 -2.88 2.36
CA ILE A 50 -9.44 -2.35 3.66
C ILE A 50 -10.42 -2.67 4.79
N ARG A 51 -11.67 -3.02 4.47
CA ARG A 51 -12.70 -3.44 5.43
C ARG A 51 -12.65 -4.92 5.78
N LEU A 52 -11.85 -5.72 5.08
CA LEU A 52 -11.68 -7.14 5.41
C LEU A 52 -10.95 -7.30 6.75
N ASP A 53 -11.43 -8.21 7.58
CA ASP A 53 -10.77 -8.54 8.84
C ASP A 53 -9.34 -9.04 8.61
N LEU A 54 -8.47 -8.81 9.58
CA LEU A 54 -7.10 -9.31 9.53
C LEU A 54 -7.04 -10.72 10.08
N ASP A 55 -6.07 -11.49 9.59
CA ASP A 55 -5.68 -12.79 10.15
C ASP A 55 -6.79 -13.86 10.17
N VAL A 56 -7.85 -13.67 9.39
CA VAL A 56 -8.92 -14.66 9.16
C VAL A 56 -8.94 -15.15 7.71
N GLN A 57 -9.62 -16.27 7.45
CA GLN A 57 -9.81 -16.76 6.09
C GLN A 57 -10.96 -16.01 5.41
N HIS A 58 -10.68 -15.49 4.22
CA HIS A 58 -11.64 -14.90 3.30
C HIS A 58 -11.76 -15.74 2.03
N GLN A 59 -12.82 -15.46 1.27
CA GLN A 59 -13.17 -16.21 0.08
C GLN A 59 -13.50 -15.29 -1.10
N ILE A 60 -12.92 -15.60 -2.26
CA ILE A 60 -13.40 -15.16 -3.57
C ILE A 60 -14.10 -16.35 -4.20
N LYS A 61 -15.36 -16.18 -4.61
CA LYS A 61 -16.10 -17.20 -5.36
C LYS A 61 -16.47 -16.65 -6.72
N ILE A 62 -16.22 -17.44 -7.76
CA ILE A 62 -16.56 -17.13 -9.15
C ILE A 62 -17.52 -18.22 -9.62
N VAL A 63 -18.68 -17.80 -10.13
CA VAL A 63 -19.70 -18.70 -10.68
C VAL A 63 -19.90 -18.35 -12.14
N ALA A 64 -19.81 -19.33 -13.03
CA ALA A 64 -20.22 -19.22 -14.42
C ALA A 64 -21.54 -19.98 -14.59
N THR A 65 -22.58 -19.29 -15.05
CA THR A 65 -23.90 -19.89 -15.32
C THR A 65 -24.22 -19.75 -16.79
N ASP A 66 -24.46 -20.88 -17.47
CA ASP A 66 -24.84 -20.89 -18.88
C ASP A 66 -26.30 -20.47 -19.10
N SER A 67 -26.70 -20.27 -20.36
CA SER A 67 -28.08 -19.93 -20.72
C SER A 67 -29.10 -21.05 -20.50
N ALA A 68 -28.65 -22.29 -20.23
CA ALA A 68 -29.50 -23.41 -19.84
C ALA A 68 -29.71 -23.49 -18.30
N GLY A 69 -29.05 -22.63 -17.53
CA GLY A 69 -29.12 -22.56 -16.07
C GLY A 69 -28.14 -23.48 -15.33
N ILE A 70 -27.24 -24.16 -16.05
CA ILE A 70 -26.19 -25.00 -15.44
C ILE A 70 -25.05 -24.09 -14.99
N SER A 71 -24.51 -24.37 -13.81
CA SER A 71 -23.44 -23.55 -13.23
C SER A 71 -22.19 -24.36 -12.91
N SER A 72 -21.04 -23.72 -13.10
CA SER A 72 -19.75 -24.17 -12.58
C SER A 72 -19.21 -23.10 -11.62
N GLU A 73 -18.56 -23.52 -10.54
CA GLU A 73 -17.97 -22.59 -9.57
C GLU A 73 -16.50 -22.88 -9.29
N ARG A 74 -15.78 -21.81 -8.95
CA ARG A 74 -14.41 -21.88 -8.43
C ARG A 74 -14.28 -20.99 -7.22
N ILE A 75 -13.64 -21.53 -6.20
CA ILE A 75 -13.45 -20.89 -4.90
C ILE A 75 -11.96 -20.71 -4.65
N TYR A 76 -11.57 -19.49 -4.28
CA TYR A 76 -10.23 -19.14 -3.84
C TYR A 76 -10.32 -18.64 -2.41
N THR A 77 -9.42 -19.10 -1.55
CA THR A 77 -9.30 -18.60 -0.17
C THR A 77 -8.02 -17.80 0.00
N PHE A 78 -8.08 -16.78 0.83
CA PHE A 78 -6.92 -15.94 1.17
C PHE A 78 -7.04 -15.43 2.60
N THR A 79 -5.93 -14.97 3.16
CA THR A 79 -5.92 -14.29 4.46
C THR A 79 -5.26 -12.93 4.28
N ARG A 80 -5.94 -11.87 4.70
CA ARG A 80 -5.36 -10.53 4.73
C ARG A 80 -4.46 -10.42 5.96
N LYS A 81 -3.22 -9.96 5.76
CA LYS A 81 -2.27 -9.67 6.84
C LYS A 81 -1.77 -8.23 6.74
N GLU A 82 -1.49 -7.64 7.89
CA GLU A 82 -0.74 -6.40 7.99
C GLU A 82 0.64 -6.71 8.53
N THR A 83 1.66 -6.36 7.76
CA THR A 83 3.06 -6.67 8.09
C THR A 83 3.89 -5.43 8.38
N HIS A 84 3.50 -4.27 7.86
CA HIS A 84 4.19 -3.01 8.12
C HIS A 84 3.23 -1.82 8.02
N ILE A 85 3.66 -0.69 8.59
CA ILE A 85 3.16 0.64 8.27
C ILE A 85 4.21 1.29 7.37
N GLU A 86 3.77 1.89 6.26
CA GLU A 86 4.65 2.60 5.33
C GLU A 86 3.97 3.88 4.87
N PHE A 87 4.70 5.00 4.93
CA PHE A 87 4.19 6.29 4.45
C PHE A 87 5.30 7.27 4.08
N MET A 88 4.91 8.28 3.29
CA MET A 88 5.72 9.41 2.86
C MET A 88 4.89 10.70 2.93
N LEU A 89 5.52 11.87 2.76
CA LEU A 89 4.77 13.09 2.48
C LEU A 89 4.14 12.99 1.09
N GLU A 90 2.84 13.27 1.01
CA GLU A 90 2.03 13.18 -0.21
C GLU A 90 2.12 14.47 -1.03
N TYR A 91 3.09 14.54 -1.94
CA TYR A 91 3.31 15.72 -2.79
C TYR A 91 2.24 15.91 -3.88
N GLY A 92 1.30 14.97 -4.04
CA GLY A 92 0.06 15.21 -4.78
C GLY A 92 -0.86 16.23 -4.09
N ASN A 93 -0.70 16.44 -2.79
CA ASN A 93 -1.37 17.52 -2.06
C ASN A 93 -0.61 18.85 -2.26
N PRO A 94 -1.26 19.89 -2.82
CA PRO A 94 -0.60 21.17 -3.09
C PRO A 94 -0.10 21.87 -1.82
N ASP A 95 -0.76 21.71 -0.68
CA ASP A 95 -0.36 22.34 0.58
C ASP A 95 0.92 21.69 1.11
N ILE A 96 0.99 20.35 1.10
CA ILE A 96 2.21 19.60 1.44
C ILE A 96 3.34 19.97 0.49
N LYS A 97 3.07 20.05 -0.81
CA LYS A 97 4.10 20.45 -1.77
C LYS A 97 4.61 21.86 -1.46
N ALA A 98 3.75 22.81 -1.15
CA ALA A 98 4.14 24.18 -0.84
C ALA A 98 4.95 24.27 0.45
N ASP A 99 4.52 23.60 1.52
CA ASP A 99 5.15 23.65 2.84
C ASP A 99 6.54 23.00 2.90
N PHE A 100 6.82 22.06 2.00
CA PHE A 100 8.07 21.29 1.97
C PHE A 100 8.96 21.55 0.75
N THR A 101 8.60 22.52 -0.11
CA THR A 101 9.47 23.08 -1.15
C THR A 101 10.23 24.28 -0.61
N LEU A 102 11.54 24.34 -0.87
CA LEU A 102 12.49 25.19 -0.15
C LEU A 102 13.39 25.96 -1.11
N ASP A 103 13.68 27.21 -0.75
CA ASP A 103 14.54 28.13 -1.49
C ASP A 103 16.05 27.85 -1.28
N GLY A 104 16.39 27.20 -0.16
CA GLY A 104 17.74 26.78 0.22
C GLY A 104 17.91 25.27 0.33
N MET A 105 19.17 24.82 0.27
CA MET A 105 19.52 23.42 0.47
C MET A 105 19.35 23.03 1.95
N PRO A 106 18.50 22.04 2.28
CA PRO A 106 18.39 21.51 3.63
C PRO A 106 19.70 20.83 4.04
N LEU A 107 20.22 21.23 5.18
CA LEU A 107 21.43 20.70 5.80
C LEU A 107 21.11 19.66 6.86
N ARG A 108 19.97 19.79 7.53
CA ARG A 108 19.59 18.91 8.63
C ARG A 108 18.09 18.67 8.67
N VAL A 109 17.70 17.47 9.12
CA VAL A 109 16.32 17.14 9.44
C VAL A 109 16.23 16.43 10.78
N LEU A 110 15.26 16.82 11.60
CA LEU A 110 14.84 16.11 12.80
C LEU A 110 13.49 15.48 12.50
N VAL A 111 13.40 14.15 12.57
CA VAL A 111 12.12 13.42 12.45
C VAL A 111 11.77 12.81 13.80
N THR A 112 10.56 13.07 14.25
CA THR A 112 9.98 12.51 15.48
C THR A 112 8.74 11.69 15.11
N LEU A 113 8.60 10.50 15.70
CA LEU A 113 7.44 9.63 15.52
C LEU A 113 6.78 9.38 16.87
N GLU A 114 5.53 9.80 17.01
CA GLU A 114 4.67 9.36 18.11
C GLU A 114 4.07 8.00 17.74
N ARG A 115 4.44 6.97 18.49
CA ARG A 115 4.20 5.57 18.10
C ARG A 115 4.05 4.65 19.30
N TYR A 116 3.36 3.55 19.07
CA TYR A 116 3.33 2.39 19.97
C TYR A 116 3.90 1.17 19.23
N LEU A 117 5.02 0.66 19.74
CA LEU A 117 5.73 -0.50 19.21
C LEU A 117 5.71 -1.63 20.24
N PRO A 118 4.77 -2.60 20.13
CA PRO A 118 4.77 -3.79 20.98
C PRO A 118 6.00 -4.67 20.72
N GLU A 119 6.27 -5.61 21.63
CA GLU A 119 7.35 -6.58 21.49
C GLU A 119 7.26 -7.33 20.16
N GLY A 120 8.39 -7.47 19.48
CA GLY A 120 8.48 -8.11 18.16
C GLY A 120 8.23 -7.18 16.97
N SER A 121 7.85 -5.92 17.21
CA SER A 121 7.77 -4.87 16.18
C SER A 121 8.97 -3.91 16.26
N SER A 122 9.27 -3.20 15.18
CA SER A 122 10.38 -2.25 15.16
C SER A 122 10.24 -1.17 14.09
N ILE A 123 10.93 -0.03 14.27
CA ILE A 123 11.20 0.85 13.13
C ILE A 123 12.19 0.11 12.22
N GLU A 124 11.70 -0.28 11.05
CA GLU A 124 12.49 -0.91 9.99
C GLU A 124 13.39 0.13 9.34
N SER A 125 12.79 1.23 8.86
CA SER A 125 13.57 2.34 8.32
C SER A 125 12.87 3.69 8.47
N VAL A 126 13.66 4.74 8.61
CA VAL A 126 13.28 6.12 8.31
C VAL A 126 14.32 6.67 7.36
N LYS A 127 13.91 6.88 6.11
CA LYS A 127 14.74 7.50 5.08
C LYS A 127 14.29 8.93 4.87
N VAL A 128 15.23 9.78 4.50
CA VAL A 128 15.00 11.19 4.19
C VAL A 128 15.73 11.56 2.93
N CYS A 129 15.20 12.51 2.16
CA CYS A 129 15.94 13.15 1.08
C CYS A 129 15.76 14.65 1.19
N ASN A 130 16.72 15.42 0.68
CA ASN A 130 16.65 16.88 0.62
C ASN A 130 16.39 17.41 -0.81
N ASN A 131 16.29 16.52 -1.79
CA ASN A 131 16.08 16.81 -3.22
C ASN A 131 14.89 16.01 -3.80
N TYR A 132 13.77 15.92 -3.07
CA TYR A 132 12.63 15.07 -3.43
C TYR A 132 12.03 15.35 -4.82
N LEU A 133 12.17 16.57 -5.34
CA LEU A 133 11.67 16.95 -6.67
C LEU A 133 12.56 16.50 -7.83
N ASP A 134 13.74 15.93 -7.56
CA ASP A 134 14.57 15.32 -8.60
C ASP A 134 13.88 14.08 -9.18
N ASP A 135 14.12 13.78 -10.47
CA ASP A 135 13.60 12.54 -11.11
C ASP A 135 14.01 11.28 -10.33
N VAL A 136 15.19 11.32 -9.69
CA VAL A 136 15.71 10.29 -8.80
C VAL A 136 16.27 10.95 -7.52
N PRO A 137 15.47 11.10 -6.46
CA PRO A 137 15.93 11.68 -5.21
C PRO A 137 17.01 10.84 -4.53
N THR A 138 17.91 11.51 -3.81
CA THR A 138 18.95 10.85 -3.02
C THR A 138 18.43 10.55 -1.62
N TRP A 139 18.00 9.31 -1.40
CA TRP A 139 17.53 8.84 -0.11
C TRP A 139 18.67 8.48 0.82
N GLU A 140 18.65 9.03 2.03
CA GLU A 140 19.60 8.79 3.10
C GLU A 140 18.88 8.15 4.31
N ASP A 141 19.52 7.20 4.98
CA ASP A 141 18.94 6.50 6.13
C ASP A 141 19.21 7.26 7.44
N CYS A 142 18.16 7.77 8.07
CA CYS A 142 18.21 8.46 9.36
C CYS A 142 17.60 7.66 10.53
N THR A 143 17.36 6.36 10.35
CA THR A 143 16.67 5.49 11.32
C THR A 143 17.28 5.57 12.72
N ASN A 144 18.60 5.51 12.82
CA ASN A 144 19.30 5.60 14.10
C ASN A 144 19.09 6.96 14.76
N ALA A 145 19.15 8.05 13.99
CA ALA A 145 18.91 9.40 14.49
C ALA A 145 17.50 9.52 15.08
N VAL A 146 16.48 8.97 14.41
CA VAL A 146 15.10 8.94 14.93
C VAL A 146 14.97 8.08 16.18
N LYS A 147 15.62 6.90 16.23
CA LYS A 147 15.61 6.02 17.41
C LYS A 147 16.19 6.70 18.65
N VAL A 148 17.19 7.57 18.48
CA VAL A 148 17.84 8.30 19.59
C VAL A 148 17.40 9.76 19.72
N ASN A 149 16.33 10.18 19.04
CA ASN A 149 15.80 11.55 19.03
C ASN A 149 16.87 12.62 18.71
N ARG A 150 17.61 12.43 17.60
CA ARG A 150 18.63 13.34 17.10
C ARG A 150 18.30 13.81 15.68
N GLY A 151 18.79 14.99 15.33
CA GLY A 151 18.78 15.47 13.95
C GLY A 151 19.79 14.70 13.10
N TYR A 152 19.44 14.47 11.84
CA TYR A 152 20.26 13.86 10.81
C TYR A 152 20.83 14.94 9.89
N LEU A 153 22.14 14.92 9.65
CA LEU A 153 22.81 15.84 8.74
C LEU A 153 22.83 15.22 7.34
N PHE A 154 22.25 15.91 6.37
CA PHE A 154 22.26 15.45 4.98
C PHE A 154 23.67 15.47 4.41
N THR A 155 24.07 14.34 3.84
CA THR A 155 25.32 14.20 3.08
C THR A 155 25.13 14.57 1.62
N ASN A 156 23.90 14.46 1.08
CA ASN A 156 23.59 14.91 -0.27
C ASN A 156 23.77 16.43 -0.42
N LYS A 157 24.47 16.83 -1.48
CA LYS A 157 24.70 18.22 -1.89
C LYS A 157 24.26 18.51 -3.33
N ASN A 158 23.66 17.53 -4.00
CA ASN A 158 23.28 17.62 -5.41
C ASN A 158 21.77 17.70 -5.55
N LYS A 159 21.32 18.56 -6.47
CA LYS A 159 19.93 18.71 -6.91
C LYS A 159 19.90 18.88 -8.42
N THR A 160 18.98 18.22 -9.10
CA THR A 160 18.72 18.38 -10.54
C THR A 160 17.44 19.15 -10.83
N ALA A 161 16.48 19.18 -9.89
CA ALA A 161 15.26 19.95 -9.98
C ALA A 161 15.48 21.47 -9.76
N PRO A 162 14.52 22.34 -10.15
CA PRO A 162 14.60 23.78 -9.90
C PRO A 162 14.61 24.16 -8.41
N GLU A 163 13.82 23.49 -7.57
CA GLU A 163 13.64 23.82 -6.15
C GLU A 163 14.09 22.67 -5.25
N TRP A 164 14.61 23.00 -4.06
CA TRP A 164 14.90 21.98 -3.04
C TRP A 164 13.60 21.52 -2.40
N ALA A 165 13.60 20.28 -1.91
CA ALA A 165 12.41 19.72 -1.29
C ALA A 165 12.78 18.56 -0.39
N ILE A 166 12.26 18.55 0.84
CA ILE A 166 12.46 17.41 1.73
C ILE A 166 11.33 16.40 1.60
N ASN A 167 11.65 15.13 1.80
CA ASN A 167 10.62 14.13 2.09
C ASN A 167 11.17 13.11 3.08
N LEU A 168 10.27 12.44 3.79
CA LEU A 168 10.55 11.31 4.64
C LEU A 168 9.85 10.06 4.10
N TRP A 169 10.46 8.92 4.30
CA TRP A 169 9.89 7.62 4.00
C TRP A 169 10.08 6.74 5.21
N VAL A 170 8.98 6.48 5.90
CA VAL A 170 8.97 5.71 7.15
C VAL A 170 8.40 4.34 6.87
N THR A 171 9.10 3.31 7.34
CA THR A 171 8.63 1.92 7.37
C THR A 171 8.77 1.38 8.78
N ILE A 172 7.67 0.90 9.35
CA ILE A 172 7.63 0.23 10.65
C ILE A 172 7.20 -1.20 10.42
N ASP A 173 8.05 -2.14 10.81
CA ASP A 173 7.77 -3.57 10.71
C ASP A 173 6.97 -4.05 11.91
N LYS A 174 5.90 -4.80 11.65
CA LYS A 174 5.12 -5.50 12.69
C LYS A 174 5.88 -6.70 13.23
N GLY A 175 6.71 -7.34 12.40
CA GLY A 175 7.49 -8.50 12.77
C GLY A 175 6.64 -9.62 13.37
N THR A 176 6.94 -10.01 14.61
CA THR A 176 6.23 -11.08 15.33
C THR A 176 5.14 -10.57 16.28
N ALA A 177 4.96 -9.25 16.36
CA ALA A 177 4.01 -8.64 17.29
C ALA A 177 2.58 -9.15 17.08
N LYS A 178 1.91 -9.47 18.19
CA LYS A 178 0.49 -9.88 18.20
C LYS A 178 -0.46 -8.70 18.40
N GLU A 179 0.04 -7.65 19.05
CA GLU A 179 -0.70 -6.42 19.26
C GLU A 179 -0.63 -5.49 18.04
N ARG A 180 -1.44 -4.44 18.06
CA ARG A 180 -1.43 -3.42 17.01
C ARG A 180 -0.16 -2.57 17.12
N VAL A 181 0.47 -2.32 15.98
CA VAL A 181 1.50 -1.28 15.83
C VAL A 181 0.77 0.00 15.46
N LEU A 182 1.12 1.11 16.12
CA LEU A 182 0.45 2.39 15.88
C LEU A 182 1.47 3.50 15.60
N VAL A 183 1.11 4.38 14.68
CA VAL A 183 1.71 5.71 14.51
C VAL A 183 0.60 6.71 14.78
N ASN A 184 0.68 7.41 15.91
CA ASN A 184 -0.31 8.41 16.31
C ASN A 184 -0.04 9.77 15.67
N GLY A 185 1.22 10.02 15.32
CA GLY A 185 1.64 11.26 14.71
C GLY A 185 3.11 11.22 14.31
N TYR A 186 3.48 12.15 13.44
CA TYR A 186 4.87 12.42 13.10
C TYR A 186 5.07 13.93 12.99
N GLY A 187 6.29 14.38 13.22
CA GLY A 187 6.63 15.79 13.17
C GLY A 187 8.13 16.00 13.22
N GLY A 188 8.56 17.25 13.29
CA GLY A 188 9.98 17.53 13.21
C GLY A 188 10.31 18.97 12.90
N ALA A 189 11.55 19.18 12.49
CA ALA A 189 12.06 20.44 11.98
C ALA A 189 13.16 20.15 10.96
N PHE A 190 13.44 21.11 10.09
CA PHE A 190 14.55 21.07 9.16
C PHE A 190 15.15 22.47 9.03
N ASP A 191 16.42 22.51 8.64
CA ASP A 191 17.19 23.73 8.37
C ASP A 191 18.15 23.51 7.18
#